data_AF-A0A7R9QK43-F1
#
_entry.id   AF-A0A7R9QK43-F1
#
_cell.length_a   1.000
_cell.length_b   1.000
_cell.length_c   1.000
_cell.angle_alpha   90.00
_cell.angle_beta   90.00
_cell.angle_gamma   90.00
#
_symmetry.space_group_name_H-M   'P 1'
#
loop_
_entity.id
_entity.type
_entity.pdbx_description
1 polymer ?
#
loop_
_entity_poly.entity_id
_entity_poly.type
_entity_poly.pdbx_seq_one_letter_code
_entity_poly.pdbx_strand_id
1 'polypeptide(L)'
;MGTAIYAFEGIGLVLPLQKEMREPDSFGGSVGVLNTGMTVVACLYTAVGFFGYLKFGDKVLGSITLNLPAEPLYETCRLMFALAIFLSYAIQFYVPFNIIWPSVQYRFKLKADTKKTRFVELLLRAFLVASTFALAAAIPRLDLFISLVGALSSSCLALIFPPIIELATKWDDRNVNWWLLSTKNISIFLVGIIGFFTGTYASLE
;
A
#
# COMPACT_ATOMS: atom_id res chain seq x y z
N MET A 1 13.26 7.12 1.10
CA MET A 1 12.03 7.81 0.66
C MET A 1 10.88 6.83 0.42
N GLY A 2 11.09 5.73 -0.31
CA GLY A 2 10.06 4.71 -0.55
C GLY A 2 9.40 4.16 0.71
N THR A 3 10.17 3.89 1.78
CA THR A 3 9.64 3.42 3.07
C THR A 3 8.66 4.40 3.72
N ALA A 4 8.94 5.70 3.66
CA ALA A 4 8.05 6.72 4.23
C ALA A 4 6.75 6.80 3.43
N ILE A 5 6.83 6.72 2.10
CA ILE A 5 5.63 6.74 1.25
C ILE A 5 4.79 5.47 1.45
N TYR A 6 5.44 4.31 1.53
CA TYR A 6 4.79 3.04 1.84
C TYR A 6 4.04 3.08 3.18
N ALA A 7 4.60 3.75 4.19
CA ALA A 7 3.95 3.90 5.49
C ALA A 7 2.60 4.66 5.39
N PHE A 8 2.46 5.54 4.40
CA PHE A 8 1.23 6.28 4.12
C PHE A 8 0.41 5.69 2.97
N GLU A 9 0.73 4.47 2.52
CA GLU A 9 0.01 3.79 1.45
C GLU A 9 -1.35 3.26 1.96
N GLY A 10 -2.43 4.00 1.68
CA GLY A 10 -3.81 3.62 2.03
C GLY A 10 -4.82 3.78 0.89
N ILE A 11 -4.36 4.14 -0.31
CA ILE A 11 -5.20 4.59 -1.43
C ILE A 11 -6.23 3.53 -1.84
N GLY A 12 -5.85 2.24 -1.83
CA GLY A 12 -6.76 1.13 -2.18
C GLY A 12 -7.91 0.92 -1.19
N LEU A 13 -7.77 1.41 0.04
CA LEU A 13 -8.79 1.32 1.09
C LEU A 13 -9.67 2.56 1.17
N VAL A 14 -9.28 3.68 0.56
CA VAL A 14 -10.01 4.95 0.61
C VAL A 14 -11.44 4.78 0.09
N LEU A 15 -11.62 4.18 -1.09
CA LEU A 15 -12.94 4.05 -1.71
C LEU A 15 -13.87 3.09 -0.94
N PRO A 16 -13.45 1.87 -0.56
CA PRO A 16 -14.26 1.02 0.30
C PRO A 16 -14.60 1.69 1.63
N LEU A 17 -13.62 2.34 2.28
CA LEU A 17 -13.83 2.95 3.58
C LEU A 17 -14.80 4.14 3.51
N GLN A 18 -14.67 5.00 2.48
CA GLN A 18 -15.63 6.09 2.25
C GLN A 18 -17.05 5.56 2.03
N LYS A 19 -17.21 4.44 1.33
CA LYS A 19 -18.52 3.82 1.06
C LYS A 19 -19.18 3.26 2.31
N GLU A 20 -18.40 2.78 3.27
CA GLU A 20 -18.90 2.24 4.55
C GLU A 20 -19.12 3.32 5.62
N MET A 21 -18.78 4.58 5.35
CA MET A 21 -19.05 5.68 6.29
C MET A 21 -20.52 6.06 6.31
N ARG A 22 -21.02 6.39 7.50
CA ARG A 22 -22.38 6.94 7.69
C ARG A 22 -22.59 8.24 6.90
N GLU A 23 -21.56 9.08 6.82
CA GLU A 23 -21.56 10.37 6.10
C GLU A 23 -20.34 10.43 5.16
N PRO A 24 -20.48 9.95 3.91
CA PRO A 24 -19.37 9.87 2.94
C PRO A 24 -18.79 11.23 2.52
N ASP A 25 -19.61 12.29 2.56
CA ASP A 25 -19.22 13.64 2.15
C ASP A 25 -18.23 14.29 3.14
N SER A 26 -18.24 13.85 4.39
CA SER A 26 -17.33 14.32 5.45
C SER A 26 -15.92 13.71 5.36
N PHE A 27 -15.65 12.87 4.36
CA PHE A 27 -14.38 12.15 4.22
C PHE A 27 -13.20 13.06 3.82
N GLY A 28 -13.41 13.97 2.85
CA GLY A 28 -12.34 14.71 2.16
C GLY A 28 -12.12 16.17 2.59
N GLY A 29 -12.86 16.69 3.58
CA GLY A 29 -12.69 18.08 4.03
C GLY A 29 -11.32 18.37 4.66
N SER A 30 -10.99 19.65 4.87
CA SER A 30 -9.73 20.09 5.52
C SER A 30 -9.55 19.52 6.94
N VAL A 31 -10.67 19.24 7.63
CA VAL A 31 -10.73 18.50 8.91
C VAL A 31 -11.54 17.20 8.73
N GLY A 32 -11.48 16.62 7.53
CA GLY A 32 -12.12 15.36 7.22
C GLY A 32 -11.47 14.18 7.94
N VAL A 33 -12.17 13.06 7.94
CA VAL A 33 -11.70 11.81 8.58
C VAL A 33 -10.34 11.38 8.04
N LEU A 34 -10.13 11.52 6.72
CA LEU A 34 -8.86 11.18 6.09
C LEU A 34 -7.72 12.06 6.59
N ASN A 35 -7.85 13.39 6.50
CA ASN A 35 -6.76 14.31 6.86
C ASN A 35 -6.40 14.22 8.34
N THR A 36 -7.40 14.10 9.21
CA THR A 36 -7.20 13.94 10.66
C THR A 36 -6.50 12.61 10.96
N GLY A 37 -6.95 11.51 10.34
CA GLY A 37 -6.31 10.20 10.49
C GLY A 37 -4.84 10.21 10.04
N MET A 38 -4.56 10.79 8.89
CA MET A 38 -3.20 10.89 8.34
C MET A 38 -2.29 11.73 9.25
N THR A 39 -2.80 12.82 9.83
CA THR A 39 -2.04 13.65 10.78
C THR A 39 -1.67 12.86 12.04
N VAL A 40 -2.62 12.13 12.61
CA VAL A 40 -2.37 11.29 13.80
C VAL A 40 -1.34 10.21 13.49
N VAL A 41 -1.47 9.52 12.36
CA VAL A 41 -0.51 8.48 11.92
C VAL A 41 0.88 9.09 11.72
N ALA A 42 0.98 10.27 11.10
CA ALA A 42 2.26 10.94 10.89
C ALA A 42 2.95 11.30 12.22
N CYS A 43 2.21 11.82 13.19
CA CYS A 43 2.73 12.11 14.52
C CYS A 43 3.23 10.84 15.22
N LEU A 44 2.45 9.75 15.16
CA LEU A 44 2.82 8.47 15.77
C LEU A 44 4.08 7.87 15.12
N TYR A 45 4.15 7.84 13.79
CA TYR A 45 5.33 7.33 13.08
C TYR A 45 6.57 8.17 13.33
N THR A 46 6.42 9.49 13.39
CA THR A 46 7.53 10.39 13.71
C THR A 46 8.03 10.15 15.14
N ALA A 47 7.12 10.03 16.11
CA ALA A 47 7.49 9.74 17.50
C ALA A 47 8.20 8.39 17.64
N VAL A 48 7.63 7.32 17.08
CA VAL A 48 8.22 5.97 17.15
C VAL A 48 9.56 5.92 16.42
N GLY A 49 9.68 6.55 15.25
CA GLY A 49 10.94 6.64 14.52
C GLY A 49 12.01 7.42 15.29
N PHE A 50 11.65 8.57 15.86
CA PHE A 50 12.55 9.42 16.63
C PHE A 50 13.07 8.74 17.90
N PHE A 51 12.17 8.24 18.76
CA PHE A 51 12.56 7.56 20.00
C PHE A 51 13.23 6.21 19.75
N GLY A 52 12.82 5.50 18.69
CA GLY A 52 13.46 4.25 18.26
C GLY A 52 14.92 4.48 17.85
N TYR A 53 15.17 5.51 17.04
CA TYR A 53 16.53 5.88 16.63
C TYR A 53 17.39 6.35 17.81
N LEU A 54 16.84 7.16 18.72
CA LEU A 54 17.56 7.59 19.93
C LEU A 54 18.02 6.40 20.81
N LYS A 55 17.25 5.32 20.88
CA LYS A 55 17.56 4.16 21.72
C LYS A 55 18.60 3.22 21.10
N PHE A 56 18.47 2.94 19.80
CA PHE A 56 19.26 1.91 19.12
C PHE A 56 20.38 2.49 18.24
N GLY A 57 20.36 3.78 17.94
CA GLY A 57 21.35 4.48 17.12
C GLY A 57 21.54 3.81 15.76
N ASP A 58 22.79 3.66 15.36
CA ASP A 58 23.15 3.06 14.06
C ASP A 58 23.00 1.53 14.00
N LYS A 59 22.58 0.89 15.10
CA LYS A 59 22.35 -0.57 15.16
C LYS A 59 20.91 -0.97 14.79
N VAL A 60 20.06 -0.03 14.36
CA VAL A 60 18.68 -0.31 13.98
C VAL A 60 18.64 -1.23 12.75
N LEU A 61 18.21 -2.48 12.95
CA LEU A 61 17.82 -3.38 11.87
C LEU A 61 16.54 -2.90 11.14
N GLY A 62 16.26 -3.46 9.95
CA GLY A 62 15.12 -3.11 9.09
C GLY A 62 13.72 -3.21 9.72
N SER A 63 13.61 -3.79 10.92
CA SER A 63 12.43 -3.70 11.78
C SER A 63 12.85 -3.45 13.22
N ILE A 64 12.19 -2.50 13.90
CA ILE A 64 12.44 -2.18 15.32
C ILE A 64 12.22 -3.42 16.20
N THR A 65 11.27 -4.27 15.86
CA THR A 65 10.94 -5.48 16.63
C THR A 65 12.11 -6.47 16.70
N LEU A 66 13.02 -6.45 15.73
CA LEU A 66 14.23 -7.30 15.74
C LEU A 66 15.33 -6.77 16.67
N ASN A 67 15.28 -5.49 17.03
CA ASN A 67 16.27 -4.86 17.92
C ASN A 67 15.90 -4.96 19.41
N LEU A 68 14.68 -5.42 19.72
CA LEU A 68 14.20 -5.56 21.10
C LEU A 68 15.01 -6.62 21.86
N PRO A 69 15.55 -6.31 23.07
CA PRO A 69 16.27 -7.28 23.88
C PRO A 69 15.30 -8.33 24.45
N ALA A 70 15.82 -9.53 24.73
CA ALA A 70 15.05 -10.66 25.26
C ALA A 70 14.77 -10.52 26.76
N GLU A 71 14.06 -9.47 27.15
CA GLU A 71 13.53 -9.27 28.50
C GLU A 71 12.01 -9.53 28.50
N PRO A 72 11.42 -9.98 29.63
CA PRO A 72 10.01 -10.40 29.67
C PRO A 72 8.99 -9.34 29.21
N LEU A 73 9.29 -8.05 29.44
CA LEU A 73 8.43 -6.96 28.98
C LEU A 73 8.48 -6.79 27.46
N TYR A 74 9.67 -6.82 26.86
CA TYR A 74 9.83 -6.67 25.42
C TYR A 74 9.36 -7.90 24.64
N GLU A 75 9.51 -9.10 25.20
CA GLU A 75 8.94 -10.33 24.62
C GLU A 75 7.41 -10.27 24.60
N THR A 76 6.78 -9.72 25.64
CA THR A 76 5.33 -9.47 25.64
C THR A 76 4.93 -8.51 24.52
N CYS A 77 5.66 -7.41 24.35
CA CYS A 77 5.42 -6.47 23.24
C CYS A 77 5.62 -7.13 21.87
N ARG A 78 6.64 -7.99 21.72
CA ARG A 78 6.93 -8.74 20.49
C ARG A 78 5.77 -9.69 20.14
N LEU A 79 5.20 -10.38 21.13
CA LEU A 79 4.02 -11.23 20.94
C LEU A 79 2.78 -10.41 20.55
N MET A 80 2.53 -9.28 21.23
CA MET A 80 1.41 -8.39 20.88
C MET A 80 1.55 -7.85 19.45
N PHE A 81 2.77 -7.49 19.04
CA PHE A 81 3.06 -7.02 17.69
C PHE A 81 2.87 -8.14 16.65
N ALA A 82 3.31 -9.37 16.94
CA ALA A 82 3.09 -10.52 16.06
C ALA A 82 1.59 -10.80 15.87
N LEU A 83 0.81 -10.74 16.96
CA LEU A 83 -0.65 -10.89 16.89
C LEU A 83 -1.31 -9.77 16.08
N ALA A 84 -0.85 -8.53 16.26
CA ALA A 84 -1.35 -7.38 15.49
C ALA A 84 -1.06 -7.53 13.98
N ILE A 85 0.13 -7.98 13.60
CA ILE A 85 0.47 -8.28 12.20
C ILE A 85 -0.43 -9.40 11.65
N PHE A 86 -0.63 -10.47 12.41
CA PHE A 86 -1.47 -11.59 11.99
C PHE A 86 -2.92 -11.14 11.69
N LEU A 87 -3.51 -10.33 12.58
CA LEU A 87 -4.84 -9.77 12.37
C LEU A 87 -4.87 -8.77 11.20
N SER A 88 -3.83 -7.94 11.06
CA SER A 88 -3.72 -6.94 9.99
C SER A 88 -3.61 -7.60 8.62
N TYR A 89 -2.93 -8.75 8.52
CA TYR A 89 -2.80 -9.50 7.28
C TYR A 89 -4.17 -9.92 6.73
N ALA A 90 -5.10 -10.35 7.58
CA ALA A 90 -6.45 -10.71 7.16
C ALA A 90 -7.21 -9.52 6.56
N ILE A 91 -7.06 -8.32 7.14
CA ILE A 91 -7.69 -7.09 6.64
C ILE A 91 -7.03 -6.64 5.34
N GLN A 92 -5.70 -6.67 5.25
CA GLN A 92 -4.96 -6.27 4.05
C GLN A 92 -5.27 -7.20 2.86
N PHE A 93 -5.49 -8.49 3.12
CA PHE A 93 -5.82 -9.49 2.09
C PHE A 93 -7.23 -9.30 1.48
N TYR A 94 -8.14 -8.63 2.19
CA TYR A 94 -9.50 -8.34 1.71
C TYR A 94 -9.49 -7.49 0.43
N VAL A 95 -8.60 -6.49 0.36
CA VAL A 95 -8.51 -5.56 -0.78
C VAL A 95 -8.12 -6.25 -2.09
N PRO A 96 -6.96 -6.94 -2.20
CA PRO A 96 -6.57 -7.59 -3.44
C PRO A 96 -7.57 -8.68 -3.83
N PHE A 97 -8.12 -9.40 -2.86
CA PHE A 97 -9.15 -10.40 -3.13
C PHE A 97 -10.38 -9.77 -3.80
N ASN A 98 -10.92 -8.67 -3.26
CA ASN A 98 -12.10 -8.00 -3.85
C ASN A 98 -11.83 -7.34 -5.21
N ILE A 99 -10.59 -6.94 -5.49
CA ILE A 99 -10.21 -6.41 -6.81
C ILE A 99 -10.11 -7.53 -7.84
N ILE A 100 -9.50 -8.66 -7.49
CA ILE A 100 -9.23 -9.76 -8.42
C ILE A 100 -10.48 -10.63 -8.63
N TRP A 101 -11.27 -10.83 -7.58
CA TRP A 101 -12.39 -11.78 -7.58
C TRP A 101 -13.44 -11.53 -8.69
N PRO A 102 -13.94 -10.30 -8.91
CA PRO A 102 -14.89 -10.03 -10.00
C PRO A 102 -14.33 -10.40 -11.38
N SER A 103 -13.04 -10.12 -11.61
CA SER A 103 -12.34 -10.46 -12.86
C SER A 103 -12.25 -11.97 -13.07
N VAL A 104 -11.97 -12.73 -12.00
CA VAL A 104 -11.94 -14.20 -12.02
C VAL A 104 -13.33 -14.77 -12.27
N GLN A 105 -14.36 -14.26 -11.59
CA GLN A 105 -15.76 -14.68 -11.77
C GLN A 105 -16.21 -14.50 -13.22
N TYR A 106 -15.88 -13.36 -13.83
CA TYR A 106 -16.18 -13.08 -15.23
C TYR A 106 -15.49 -14.06 -16.18
N ARG A 107 -14.17 -14.28 -16.02
CA ARG A 107 -13.40 -15.17 -16.91
C ARG A 107 -13.84 -16.63 -16.85
N PHE A 108 -14.13 -17.14 -15.67
CA PHE A 108 -14.56 -18.53 -15.47
C PHE A 108 -16.08 -18.71 -15.58
N LYS A 109 -16.83 -17.64 -15.91
CA LYS A 109 -18.31 -17.62 -16.00
C LYS A 109 -18.95 -18.28 -14.78
N LEU A 110 -18.41 -17.97 -13.60
CA LEU A 110 -18.85 -18.60 -12.34
C LEU A 110 -20.23 -18.07 -11.98
N LYS A 111 -21.20 -18.98 -11.83
CA LYS A 111 -22.51 -18.64 -11.26
C LYS A 111 -22.40 -18.51 -9.74
N ALA A 112 -23.22 -17.64 -9.16
CA ALA A 112 -23.31 -17.50 -7.72
C ALA A 112 -23.63 -18.87 -7.06
N ASP A 113 -22.92 -19.16 -5.98
CA ASP A 113 -23.16 -20.28 -5.05
C ASP A 113 -23.10 -21.71 -5.63
N THR A 114 -22.23 -21.94 -6.63
CA THR A 114 -21.93 -23.30 -7.12
C THR A 114 -20.71 -23.89 -6.38
N LYS A 115 -20.63 -25.23 -6.22
CA LYS A 115 -19.42 -25.92 -5.71
C LYS A 115 -18.14 -25.50 -6.44
N LYS A 116 -18.24 -25.29 -7.77
CA LYS A 116 -17.14 -24.78 -8.60
C LYS A 116 -16.67 -23.38 -8.16
N THR A 117 -17.60 -22.49 -7.82
CA THR A 117 -17.29 -21.13 -7.36
C THR A 117 -16.52 -21.15 -6.05
N ARG A 118 -16.98 -21.93 -5.07
CA ARG A 118 -16.27 -22.11 -3.79
C ARG A 118 -14.88 -22.73 -3.97
N PHE A 119 -14.74 -23.69 -4.89
CA PHE A 119 -13.44 -24.31 -5.19
C PHE A 119 -12.46 -23.31 -5.84
N VAL A 120 -12.91 -22.53 -6.82
CA VAL A 120 -12.07 -21.49 -7.46
C VAL A 120 -11.74 -20.38 -6.47
N GLU A 121 -12.67 -20.02 -5.59
CA GLU A 121 -12.43 -19.06 -4.50
C GLU A 121 -11.30 -19.54 -3.57
N LEU A 122 -11.39 -20.78 -3.09
CA LEU A 122 -10.36 -21.41 -2.26
C LEU A 122 -9.01 -21.49 -2.98
N LEU A 123 -9.01 -21.88 -4.26
CA LEU A 123 -7.79 -21.91 -5.07
C LEU A 123 -7.16 -20.53 -5.22
N LEU A 124 -7.96 -19.49 -5.49
CA LEU A 124 -7.46 -18.12 -5.61
C LEU A 124 -6.86 -17.65 -4.28
N ARG A 125 -7.55 -17.90 -3.16
CA ARG A 125 -7.04 -17.54 -1.83
C ARG A 125 -5.74 -18.28 -1.50
N ALA A 126 -5.71 -19.59 -1.73
CA ALA A 126 -4.52 -20.41 -1.51
C ALA A 126 -3.35 -19.95 -2.39
N PHE A 127 -3.60 -19.61 -3.65
CA PHE A 127 -2.59 -19.09 -4.57
C PHE A 127 -2.01 -17.75 -4.09
N LEU A 128 -2.87 -16.80 -3.71
CA LEU A 128 -2.43 -15.50 -3.22
C LEU A 128 -1.60 -15.65 -1.92
N VAL A 129 -2.04 -16.48 -0.97
CA VAL A 129 -1.28 -16.75 0.27
C VAL A 129 0.04 -17.50 -0.02
N ALA A 130 0.04 -18.44 -0.96
CA ALA A 130 1.27 -19.13 -1.36
C ALA A 130 2.26 -18.16 -1.99
N SER A 131 1.79 -17.21 -2.80
CA SER A 131 2.64 -16.20 -3.41
C SER A 131 3.28 -15.26 -2.38
N THR A 132 2.55 -14.85 -1.34
CA THR A 132 3.10 -14.01 -0.27
C THR A 132 4.14 -14.78 0.56
N PHE A 133 3.90 -16.07 0.82
CA PHE A 133 4.86 -16.93 1.50
C PHE A 133 6.13 -17.16 0.68
N ALA A 134 5.99 -17.40 -0.64
CA ALA A 134 7.13 -17.54 -1.54
C ALA A 134 8.00 -16.28 -1.59
N LEU A 135 7.38 -15.10 -1.65
CA LEU A 135 8.09 -13.83 -1.56
C LEU A 135 8.80 -13.66 -0.21
N ALA A 136 8.14 -14.00 0.90
CA ALA A 136 8.74 -13.93 2.22
C ALA A 136 9.96 -14.86 2.37
N ALA A 137 9.95 -16.04 1.74
CA ALA A 137 11.08 -16.97 1.74
C ALA A 137 12.23 -16.50 0.84
N ALA A 138 11.94 -15.76 -0.24
CA ALA A 138 12.94 -15.30 -1.21
C ALA A 138 13.68 -14.01 -0.79
N ILE A 139 13.11 -13.21 0.11
CA ILE A 139 13.61 -11.86 0.43
C ILE A 139 14.31 -11.86 1.81
N PRO A 140 15.65 -11.78 1.87
CA PRO A 140 16.40 -11.73 3.13
C PRO A 140 16.46 -10.34 3.76
N ARG A 141 16.27 -9.26 2.98
CA ARG A 141 16.35 -7.85 3.44
C ARG A 141 15.01 -7.14 3.27
N LEU A 142 14.22 -7.11 4.34
CA LEU A 142 12.85 -6.57 4.35
C LEU A 142 12.79 -5.05 4.11
N ASP A 143 13.78 -4.32 4.61
CA ASP A 143 13.95 -2.87 4.46
C ASP A 143 14.09 -2.45 2.99
N LEU A 144 14.95 -3.15 2.23
CA LEU A 144 15.14 -2.89 0.80
C LEU A 144 13.87 -3.18 0.00
N PHE A 145 13.17 -4.27 0.34
CA PHE A 145 11.92 -4.65 -0.30
C PHE A 145 10.81 -3.63 -0.04
N ILE A 146 10.65 -3.17 1.20
CA ILE A 146 9.65 -2.14 1.54
C ILE A 146 9.95 -0.84 0.79
N SER A 147 11.23 -0.43 0.72
CA SER A 147 11.61 0.77 -0.03
C SER A 147 11.33 0.62 -1.53
N LEU A 148 11.64 -0.54 -2.11
CA LEU A 148 11.41 -0.83 -3.53
C LEU A 148 9.92 -0.87 -3.88
N VAL A 149 9.13 -1.63 -3.11
CA VAL A 149 7.67 -1.73 -3.29
C VAL A 149 7.04 -0.37 -3.12
N GLY A 150 7.41 0.39 -2.08
CA GLY A 150 6.90 1.75 -1.86
C GLY A 150 7.25 2.71 -2.99
N ALA A 151 8.47 2.66 -3.53
CA ALA A 151 8.88 3.48 -4.66
C ALA A 151 8.13 3.11 -5.95
N LEU A 152 7.97 1.81 -6.23
CA LEU A 152 7.24 1.32 -7.40
C LEU A 152 5.73 1.59 -7.28
N SER A 153 5.09 1.18 -6.19
CA SER A 153 3.65 1.36 -5.96
C SER A 153 3.30 2.84 -5.94
N SER A 154 4.06 3.67 -5.24
CA SER A 154 3.84 5.12 -5.19
C SER A 154 4.00 5.77 -6.56
N SER A 155 5.08 5.48 -7.29
CA SER A 155 5.29 6.09 -8.61
C SER A 155 4.14 5.72 -9.56
N CYS A 156 3.69 4.47 -9.52
CA CYS A 156 2.55 4.01 -10.30
C CYS A 156 1.23 4.69 -9.87
N LEU A 157 0.89 4.67 -8.58
CA LEU A 157 -0.40 5.13 -8.08
C LEU A 157 -0.53 6.66 -7.98
N ALA A 158 0.53 7.35 -7.56
CA ALA A 158 0.49 8.79 -7.33
C ALA A 158 0.83 9.59 -8.60
N LEU A 159 1.67 9.05 -9.49
CA LEU A 159 2.20 9.81 -10.63
C LEU A 159 1.76 9.25 -11.99
N ILE A 160 1.59 7.94 -12.14
CA ILE A 160 1.24 7.35 -13.45
C ILE A 160 -0.27 7.22 -13.66
N PHE A 161 -1.02 6.71 -12.68
CA PHE A 161 -2.47 6.51 -12.84
C PHE A 161 -3.29 7.81 -12.95
N PRO A 162 -3.06 8.89 -12.17
CA PRO A 162 -3.89 10.08 -12.27
C PRO A 162 -3.82 10.77 -13.64
N PRO A 163 -2.65 10.93 -14.28
CA PRO A 163 -2.56 11.41 -15.67
C PRO A 163 -3.29 10.52 -16.67
N ILE A 164 -3.21 9.19 -16.53
CA ILE A 164 -3.89 8.25 -17.43
C ILE A 164 -5.41 8.38 -17.27
N ILE A 165 -5.91 8.45 -16.04
CA ILE A 165 -7.33 8.64 -15.77
C ILE A 165 -7.79 10.00 -16.29
N GLU A 166 -7.03 11.08 -16.05
CA GLU A 166 -7.35 12.42 -16.54
C GLU A 166 -7.39 12.47 -18.08
N LEU A 167 -6.46 11.79 -18.76
CA LEU A 167 -6.46 11.66 -20.22
C LEU A 167 -7.65 10.86 -20.73
N ALA A 168 -7.99 9.74 -20.08
CA ALA A 168 -9.11 8.90 -20.48
C ALA A 168 -10.47 9.61 -20.27
N THR A 169 -10.63 10.37 -19.17
CA THR A 169 -11.87 11.10 -18.89
C THR A 169 -12.04 12.33 -19.78
N LYS A 170 -10.96 13.06 -20.09
CA LYS A 170 -11.01 14.28 -20.93
C LYS A 170 -10.85 14.02 -22.43
N TRP A 171 -10.80 12.76 -22.85
CA TRP A 171 -10.59 12.39 -24.25
C TRP A 171 -11.67 12.94 -25.19
N ASP A 172 -12.92 13.04 -24.72
CA ASP A 172 -14.07 13.49 -25.52
C ASP A 172 -14.40 14.98 -25.31
N ASP A 173 -13.64 15.68 -24.48
CA ASP A 173 -13.97 17.03 -24.03
C ASP A 173 -13.31 18.09 -24.93
N ARG A 174 -14.12 18.77 -25.74
CA ARG A 174 -13.67 19.65 -26.84
C ARG A 174 -13.13 21.01 -26.38
N ASN A 175 -13.31 21.35 -25.10
CA ASN A 175 -12.90 22.63 -24.49
C ASN A 175 -11.57 22.57 -23.72
N VAL A 176 -10.85 21.45 -23.79
CA VAL A 176 -9.60 21.28 -23.04
C VAL A 176 -8.40 21.71 -23.89
N ASN A 177 -7.52 22.52 -23.30
CA ASN A 177 -6.23 22.85 -23.90
C ASN A 177 -5.33 21.59 -23.90
N TRP A 178 -5.46 20.78 -24.96
CA TRP A 178 -4.72 19.53 -25.15
C TRP A 178 -3.21 19.69 -24.98
N TRP A 179 -2.63 20.80 -25.42
CA TRP A 179 -1.20 21.07 -25.27
C TRP A 179 -0.80 21.15 -23.79
N LEU A 180 -1.53 21.95 -22.99
CA LEU A 180 -1.27 22.11 -21.54
C LEU A 180 -1.46 20.80 -20.79
N LEU A 181 -2.54 20.07 -21.12
CA LEU A 181 -2.89 18.77 -20.52
C LEU A 181 -1.79 17.74 -20.79
N SER A 182 -1.36 17.59 -22.05
CA SER A 182 -0.31 16.65 -22.43
C SER A 182 1.04 17.02 -21.82
N THR A 183 1.47 18.29 -21.79
CA THR A 183 2.73 18.68 -21.15
C THR A 183 2.73 18.41 -19.64
N LYS A 184 1.64 18.72 -18.93
CA LYS A 184 1.49 18.43 -17.50
C LYS A 184 1.61 16.93 -17.25
N ASN A 185 0.87 16.11 -18.00
CA ASN A 185 0.87 14.66 -17.82
C ASN A 185 2.22 14.02 -18.16
N ILE A 186 2.89 14.49 -19.21
CA ILE A 186 4.25 14.05 -19.57
C ILE A 186 5.26 14.42 -18.48
N SER A 187 5.18 15.64 -17.92
CA SER A 187 6.08 16.05 -16.82
C SER A 187 5.90 15.20 -15.56
N ILE A 188 4.65 14.88 -15.18
CA ILE A 188 4.35 14.02 -14.03
C ILE A 188 4.85 12.59 -14.29
N PHE A 189 4.66 12.09 -15.51
CA PHE A 189 5.14 10.76 -15.91
C PHE A 189 6.67 10.65 -15.86
N LEU A 190 7.38 11.67 -16.36
CA LEU A 190 8.85 11.72 -16.30
C LEU A 190 9.37 11.77 -14.86
N VAL A 191 8.73 12.56 -14.00
CA VAL A 191 9.06 12.61 -12.56
C VAL A 191 8.84 11.24 -11.91
N GLY A 192 7.78 10.53 -12.27
CA GLY A 192 7.53 9.16 -11.80
C GLY A 192 8.60 8.16 -12.24
N ILE A 193 9.07 8.25 -13.49
CA ILE A 193 10.17 7.40 -13.98
C ILE A 193 11.47 7.69 -13.23
N ILE A 194 11.81 8.96 -13.03
CA ILE A 194 13.01 9.35 -12.27
C ILE A 194 12.90 8.86 -10.82
N GLY A 195 11.74 9.01 -10.18
CA GLY A 195 11.46 8.48 -8.84
C GLY A 195 11.62 6.96 -8.76
N PHE A 196 11.19 6.23 -9.79
CA PHE A 196 11.37 4.79 -9.89
C PHE A 196 12.84 4.38 -10.01
N PHE A 197 13.61 5.01 -10.90
CA PHE A 197 15.03 4.68 -11.09
C PHE A 197 15.87 5.03 -9.87
N THR A 198 15.64 6.22 -9.29
CA THR A 198 16.32 6.64 -8.06
C THR A 198 15.98 5.74 -6.88
N GLY A 199 14.71 5.35 -6.73
CA GLY A 199 14.28 4.40 -5.70
C GLY A 199 14.89 3.00 -5.88
N THR A 200 14.97 2.51 -7.12
CA THR A 200 15.59 1.21 -7.42
C THR A 200 17.10 1.23 -7.17
N TYR A 201 17.78 2.31 -7.57
CA TYR A 201 19.21 2.47 -7.33
C TYR A 201 19.54 2.54 -5.84
N ALA A 202 18.79 3.34 -5.08
CA ALA A 202 18.95 3.45 -3.62
C ALA A 202 18.55 2.17 -2.86
N SER A 203 17.79 1.25 -3.47
CA SER A 203 17.45 -0.05 -2.90
C SER A 203 18.45 -1.16 -3.26
N LEU A 204 19.36 -0.93 -4.21
CA LEU A 204 20.40 -1.88 -4.63
C LEU A 204 21.74 -1.65 -3.93
N GLU A 205 21.94 -0.46 -3.36
CA GLU A 205 23.07 -0.09 -2.49
C GLU A 205 22.79 -0.52 -1.03
#